data_AF-A0A1M3C4Q9-F1
#
_entry.id   AF-A0A1M3C4Q9-F1
#
_cell.length_a   1.000
_cell.length_b   1.000
_cell.length_c   1.000
_cell.angle_alpha   90.00
_cell.angle_beta   90.00
_cell.angle_gamma   90.00
#
_symmetry.space_group_name_H-M   'P 1'
#
loop_
_entity.id
_entity.type
_entity.pdbx_description
1 polymer ?
#
loop_
_entity_poly.entity_id
_entity_poly.type
_entity_poly.pdbx_seq_one_letter_code
_entity_poly.pdbx_strand_id
1 'polypeptide(L)' 'MTISNRSDFALWAIERAKAIVAEEGGNLAIATRDQGDDEVAVSANALGQAIVNALLEVFDGLMEE' A
#
# COMPACT_ATOMS: atom_id res chain seq x y z
N MET A 1 -11.11 11.48 -2.47
CA MET A 1 -12.14 10.47 -2.79
C MET A 1 -13.04 10.37 -1.57
N THR A 2 -14.32 10.73 -1.65
CA THR A 2 -15.18 10.77 -0.45
C THR A 2 -15.68 9.35 -0.14
N ILE A 3 -15.19 8.75 0.95
CA ILE A 3 -15.66 7.45 1.43
C ILE A 3 -17.07 7.65 1.97
N SER A 4 -18.07 7.44 1.12
CA SER A 4 -19.44 7.87 1.40
C SER A 4 -20.22 6.87 2.28
N ASN A 5 -19.75 5.62 2.34
CA ASN A 5 -20.28 4.57 3.21
C ASN A 5 -19.29 3.39 3.34
N ARG A 6 -19.57 2.46 4.26
CA ARG A 6 -18.74 1.28 4.54
C ARG A 6 -18.50 0.38 3.33
N SER A 7 -19.46 0.25 2.42
CA SER A 7 -19.32 -0.61 1.24
C SER A 7 -18.33 -0.03 0.24
N ASP A 8 -18.40 1.28 0.00
CA ASP A 8 -17.46 1.99 -0.87
C ASP A 8 -16.04 1.96 -0.30
N PHE A 9 -15.93 2.14 1.02
CA PHE A 9 -14.65 1.97 1.72
C PHE A 9 -14.06 0.57 1.50
N ALA A 10 -14.89 -0.46 1.65
CA ALA A 10 -14.44 -1.84 1.52
C ALA A 10 -13.93 -2.14 0.11
N LEU A 11 -14.62 -1.64 -0.93
CA LEU A 11 -14.18 -1.81 -2.31
C LEU A 11 -12.86 -1.09 -2.56
N TRP A 12 -12.76 0.18 -2.17
CA TRP A 12 -11.50 0.93 -2.28
C TRP A 12 -10.36 0.25 -1.53
N ALA A 13 -10.58 -0.22 -0.31
CA ALA A 13 -9.56 -0.88 0.50
C ALA A 13 -9.06 -2.17 -0.17
N ILE A 14 -9.95 -2.94 -0.79
CA ILE A 14 -9.60 -4.13 -1.56
C ILE A 14 -8.73 -3.75 -2.77
N GLU A 15 -9.13 -2.75 -3.53
CA GLU A 15 -8.40 -2.30 -4.72
C GLU A 15 -7.02 -1.73 -4.35
N ARG A 16 -6.96 -0.90 -3.30
CA ARG A 16 -5.73 -0.31 -2.80
C ARG A 16 -4.77 -1.37 -2.29
N ALA A 17 -5.26 -2.34 -1.50
CA ALA A 17 -4.43 -3.44 -1.01
C ALA A 17 -3.88 -4.30 -2.16
N LYS A 18 -4.71 -4.61 -3.17
CA LYS A 18 -4.26 -5.35 -4.37
C LYS A 18 -3.15 -4.62 -5.11
N ALA A 19 -3.30 -3.31 -5.31
CA ALA A 19 -2.29 -2.51 -5.98
C ALA A 19 -0.96 -2.52 -5.23
N ILE A 20 -0.98 -2.28 -3.91
CA ILE A 20 0.24 -2.28 -3.06
C ILE A 20 0.93 -3.64 -3.11
N VAL A 21 0.18 -4.75 -3.01
CA VAL A 21 0.78 -6.09 -3.06
C VAL A 21 1.36 -6.40 -4.44
N ALA A 22 0.67 -6.03 -5.51
CA ALA A 22 1.12 -6.30 -6.88
C ALA A 22 2.40 -5.53 -7.23
N GLU A 23 2.50 -4.27 -6.81
CA GLU A 23 3.63 -3.41 -7.10
C GLU A 23 4.75 -3.62 -6.08
N GLU A 24 4.56 -3.16 -4.84
CA GLU A 24 5.61 -3.16 -3.83
C GLU A 24 5.93 -4.57 -3.30
N GLY A 25 4.90 -5.40 -3.12
CA GLY A 25 5.10 -6.80 -2.74
C GLY A 25 5.80 -7.60 -3.84
N GLY A 26 5.48 -7.34 -5.11
CA GLY A 26 6.17 -7.91 -6.25
C GLY A 26 7.64 -7.48 -6.32
N ASN A 27 7.92 -6.19 -6.13
CA ASN A 27 9.26 -5.64 -6.09
C ASN A 27 10.10 -6.29 -4.97
N LEU A 28 9.54 -6.42 -3.77
CA LEU A 28 10.20 -7.08 -2.65
C LEU A 28 10.50 -8.56 -2.94
N ALA A 29 9.57 -9.27 -3.58
CA ALA A 29 9.77 -10.66 -3.97
C ALA A 29 10.92 -10.81 -4.99
N ILE A 30 11.01 -9.89 -5.96
CA ILE A 30 12.12 -9.84 -6.93
C ILE A 30 13.43 -9.53 -6.22
N ALA A 31 13.45 -8.53 -5.33
CA ALA A 31 14.65 -8.13 -4.60
C ALA A 31 15.22 -9.29 -3.75
N THR A 32 14.33 -10.00 -3.05
CA THR A 32 14.67 -11.16 -2.24
C THR A 32 15.22 -12.31 -3.08
N ARG A 33 14.75 -12.45 -4.32
CA ARG A 33 15.19 -13.52 -5.23
C ARG A 33 16.53 -13.22 -5.89
N ASP A 34 16.72 -11.98 -6.37
CA ASP A 34 17.75 -11.68 -7.38
C ASP A 34 18.71 -10.53 -7.02
N GLN A 35 18.44 -9.71 -6.01
CA GLN A 35 19.12 -8.40 -5.86
C GLN A 35 19.95 -8.23 -4.57
N GLY A 36 19.72 -9.06 -3.55
CA GLY A 36 20.52 -9.07 -2.31
C GLY A 36 20.01 -8.12 -1.22
N ASP A 37 20.70 -8.10 -0.09
CA ASP A 37 20.19 -7.56 1.18
C ASP A 37 19.89 -6.05 1.14
N ASP A 38 20.70 -5.26 0.43
CA ASP A 38 20.50 -3.80 0.32
C ASP A 38 19.19 -3.49 -0.44
N GLU A 39 18.96 -4.13 -1.58
CA GLU A 39 17.73 -3.97 -2.37
C GLU A 39 16.50 -4.55 -1.65
N VAL A 40 16.67 -5.62 -0.88
CA VAL A 40 15.61 -6.13 0.01
C VAL A 40 15.24 -5.08 1.05
N ALA A 41 16.21 -4.42 1.67
CA ALA A 41 15.93 -3.36 2.65
C ALA A 41 15.20 -2.17 2.00
N VAL A 42 15.62 -1.73 0.81
CA VAL A 42 14.97 -0.64 0.08
C VAL A 42 13.53 -1.01 -0.29
N SER A 43 13.31 -2.17 -0.91
CA SER A 43 11.98 -2.61 -1.35
C SER A 43 11.04 -2.91 -0.18
N ALA A 44 11.54 -3.45 0.93
CA ALA A 44 10.75 -3.68 2.13
C ALA A 44 10.29 -2.36 2.76
N ASN A 45 11.17 -1.34 2.80
CA ASN A 45 10.80 -0.01 3.26
C ASN A 45 9.76 0.65 2.33
N ALA A 46 9.89 0.49 1.01
CA ALA A 46 8.92 1.00 0.05
C ALA A 46 7.52 0.40 0.28
N LEU A 47 7.44 -0.92 0.45
CA LEU A 47 6.18 -1.62 0.79
C LEU A 47 5.58 -1.09 2.10
N GLY A 48 6.38 -0.98 3.15
CA GLY A 48 5.94 -0.44 4.44
C GLY A 48 5.40 0.99 4.31
N GLN A 49 6.11 1.84 3.56
CA GLN A 49 5.71 3.22 3.32
C GLN A 49 4.40 3.31 2.52
N ALA A 50 4.21 2.46 1.51
CA ALA A 50 2.97 2.42 0.73
C ALA A 50 1.75 2.06 1.60
N ILE A 51 1.92 1.13 2.54
CA ILE A 51 0.87 0.78 3.53
C ILE A 51 0.57 1.99 4.42
N VAL A 52 1.59 2.65 4.98
CA VAL A 52 1.41 3.84 5.82
C VAL A 52 0.70 4.95 5.05
N ASN A 53 1.10 5.21 3.81
CA ASN A 53 0.46 6.22 2.97
C ASN A 53 -1.01 5.90 2.72
N ALA A 54 -1.36 4.63 2.48
CA ALA A 54 -2.75 4.22 2.32
C ALA A 54 -3.57 4.44 3.60
N LEU A 55 -2.99 4.20 4.78
CA LEU A 55 -3.67 4.48 6.06
C LEU A 55 -3.89 5.99 6.28
N LEU A 56 -2.91 6.81 5.90
CA LEU A 56 -3.05 8.27 5.95
C LEU A 56 -4.10 8.77 4.95
N GLU A 57 -4.18 8.19 3.75
CA GLU A 57 -5.23 8.50 2.77
C GLU A 57 -6.63 8.24 3.33
N VAL A 58 -6.81 7.16 4.12
CA VAL A 58 -8.07 6.92 4.84
C VAL A 58 -8.30 7.97 5.90
N PHE A 59 -7.29 8.29 6.71
CA PHE A 59 -7.41 9.30 7.76
C PHE A 59 -7.80 10.66 7.19
N ASP A 60 -7.11 11.12 6.15
CA ASP A 60 -7.38 12.40 5.49
C ASP A 60 -8.79 12.41 4.91
N GLY A 61 -9.21 11.32 4.25
CA GLY A 61 -10.57 11.18 3.72
C GLY A 61 -11.69 11.15 4.78
N LEU A 62 -11.38 10.82 6.04
CA LEU A 62 -12.30 10.92 7.17
C LEU A 62 -12.30 12.33 7.82
N MET A 63 -11.19 13.07 7.70
CA MET A 63 -11.03 14.41 8.28
C MET A 63 -11.55 15.53 7.37
N GLU A 64 -11.72 15.28 6.06
CA GLU A 64 -12.30 16.21 5.08
C GLU A 64 -13.83 16.43 5.23
N GLU A 65 -14.41 16.21 6.43
CA GLU A 65 -15.81 16.56 6.78
C GLU A 65 -15.96 18.00 7.29
#